data_AF-A0ABD0R356-F1
#
_entry.id   AF-A0ABD0R356-F1
#
_cell.length_a   1.000
_cell.length_b   1.000
_cell.length_c   1.000
_cell.angle_alpha   90.00
_cell.angle_beta   90.00
_cell.angle_gamma   90.00
#
_symmetry.space_group_name_H-M   'P 1'
#
loop_
_entity.id
_entity.type
_entity.pdbx_description
1 polymer ?
#
loop_
_entity_poly.entity_id
_entity_poly.type
_entity_poly.pdbx_seq_one_letter_code
_entity_poly.pdbx_strand_id
1 'polypeptide(L)' 'FGLIFAGAQKNVGCAGVTVVIVREDLMGKALKECPIILDYQVQAGNNSLYNTPSCF' A
#
# COMPACT_ATOMS: atom_id res chain seq x y z
N PHE A 1 1.23 0.07 -16.80
CA PHE A 1 1.60 0.96 -15.67
C PHE A 1 2.40 0.16 -14.65
N GLY A 2 3.28 0.81 -13.89
CA GLY A 2 4.06 0.16 -12.82
C GLY A 2 3.41 0.28 -11.43
N LEU A 3 2.71 1.39 -11.18
CA LEU A 3 1.98 1.64 -9.94
C LEU A 3 0.73 2.46 -10.24
N ILE A 4 -0.37 2.14 -9.57
CA ILE A 4 -1.63 2.88 -9.55
C ILE A 4 -2.03 3.06 -8.08
N PHE A 5 -2.48 4.25 -7.69
CA PHE A 5 -3.01 4.50 -6.35
C PHE A 5 -4.32 5.29 -6.43
N ALA A 6 -5.24 5.01 -5.52
CA ALA A 6 -6.50 5.71 -5.41
C ALA A 6 -7.03 5.70 -3.98
N GLY A 7 -7.39 6.87 -3.45
CA GLY A 7 -8.21 6.95 -2.24
C GLY A 7 -9.63 6.45 -2.54
N ALA A 8 -10.21 5.67 -1.63
CA ALA A 8 -11.51 5.06 -1.87
C ALA A 8 -12.68 6.08 -1.88
N GLN A 9 -12.51 7.23 -1.22
CA GLN A 9 -13.55 8.23 -0.89
C GLN A 9 -14.28 8.92 -2.05
N LYS A 10 -14.03 8.50 -3.30
CA LYS A 10 -14.71 9.06 -4.47
C LYS A 10 -15.66 8.05 -5.09
N ASN A 11 -15.11 6.90 -5.49
CA ASN A 11 -15.83 5.93 -6.32
C ASN A 11 -15.87 4.51 -5.74
N VAL A 12 -15.20 4.24 -4.62
CA VAL A 12 -14.94 2.86 -4.15
C VAL A 12 -15.35 2.64 -2.69
N GLY A 13 -15.44 3.68 -1.86
CA GLY A 13 -15.84 3.56 -0.47
C GLY A 13 -15.74 4.86 0.32
N CYS A 14 -15.58 4.74 1.64
CA CYS A 14 -15.41 5.86 2.56
C CYS A 14 -13.96 6.38 2.59
N ALA A 15 -13.75 7.56 3.16
CA ALA A 15 -12.41 8.05 3.47
C ALA A 15 -11.75 7.21 4.57
N GLY A 16 -10.44 7.02 4.47
CA GLY A 16 -9.66 6.24 5.45
C GLY A 16 -8.81 5.13 4.83
N VAL A 17 -9.17 4.66 3.63
CA VAL A 17 -8.43 3.61 2.91
C VAL A 17 -7.96 4.09 1.53
N THR A 18 -6.75 3.67 1.16
CA THR A 18 -6.16 3.90 -0.16
C THR A 18 -5.79 2.57 -0.78
N VAL A 19 -6.26 2.33 -2.00
CA VAL A 19 -5.87 1.16 -2.80
C VAL A 19 -4.60 1.50 -3.55
N VAL A 20 -3.61 0.61 -3.47
CA VAL A 20 -2.39 0.68 -4.28
C VAL A 20 -2.26 -0.63 -5.04
N ILE A 21 -2.15 -0.55 -6.37
CA ILE A 21 -1.83 -1.66 -7.26
C ILE A 21 -0.41 -1.43 -7.76
N VAL A 22 0.53 -2.26 -7.35
CA VAL A 22 1.95 -2.15 -7.69
C VAL A 22 2.44 -3.42 -8.37
N ARG A 23 3.30 -3.27 -9.37
CA ARG A 23 3.93 -4.39 -10.07
C ARG A 23 5.03 -4.99 -9.20
N GLU A 24 5.07 -6.32 -9.09
CA GLU A 24 5.95 -7.02 -8.15
C GLU A 24 7.45 -6.77 -8.36
N ASP A 25 7.89 -6.63 -9.61
CA ASP A 25 9.29 -6.36 -9.98
C ASP A 25 9.79 -4.95 -9.57
N LEU A 26 8.89 -4.07 -9.11
CA LEU A 26 9.22 -2.76 -8.57
C LEU A 26 9.37 -2.76 -7.04
N MET A 27 8.95 -3.83 -6.36
CA MET A 27 9.07 -3.96 -4.91
C MET A 27 10.49 -4.41 -4.49
N GLY A 28 10.83 -4.25 -3.20
CA GLY A 28 12.14 -4.61 -2.64
C GLY A 28 13.29 -3.70 -3.02
N LYS A 29 12.96 -2.50 -3.52
CA LYS A 29 13.90 -1.45 -3.95
C LYS A 29 13.70 -0.15 -3.17
N ALA A 30 13.07 -0.22 -2.00
CA ALA A 30 12.92 0.93 -1.11
C ALA A 30 14.29 1.47 -0.68
N LEU A 31 14.39 2.78 -0.47
CA LEU A 31 15.60 3.40 0.08
C LEU A 31 15.86 2.85 1.49
N LYS A 32 17.13 2.85 1.93
CA LYS A 32 17.51 2.30 3.25
C LYS A 32 16.86 3.04 4.41
N GLU A 33 16.61 4.33 4.23
CA GLU A 33 15.94 5.22 5.18
C GLU A 33 14.41 5.17 5.09
N CYS A 34 13.84 4.41 4.16
CA CYS A 34 12.39 4.27 4.03
C CYS A 34 11.83 3.61 5.30
N PRO A 35 10.88 4.26 6.01
CA PRO A 35 10.23 3.64 7.15
C PRO A 35 9.51 2.35 6.75
N ILE A 36 9.62 1.32 7.58
CA ILE A 36 9.05 -0.01 7.31
C ILE A 36 7.56 0.00 6.95
N ILE A 37 6.79 0.94 7.51
CA ILE A 37 5.35 1.08 7.25
C ILE A 37 5.04 1.56 5.81
N LEU A 38 5.99 2.22 5.15
CA LEU A 38 5.86 2.72 3.79
C LEU A 38 6.47 1.77 2.74
N ASP A 39 7.09 0.66 3.16
CA ASP A 39 7.67 -0.32 2.25
C ASP A 39 6.57 -1.23 1.67
N TYR A 40 6.34 -1.12 0.37
CA TYR A 40 5.35 -1.95 -0.34
C TYR A 40 5.67 -3.44 -0.31
N GLN A 41 6.95 -3.84 -0.22
CA GLN A 41 7.30 -5.25 -0.08
C GLN A 41 6.79 -5.81 1.25
N VAL A 42 6.90 -5.04 2.33
CA VAL A 42 6.41 -5.43 3.66
C VAL A 42 4.89 -5.45 3.67
N GLN A 43 4.23 -4.43 3.10
CA GLN A 43 2.78 -4.38 3.02
C GLN A 43 2.20 -5.54 2.20
N ALA A 44 2.75 -5.81 1.01
CA ALA A 44 2.32 -6.92 0.16
C ALA A 44 2.61 -8.29 0.80
N GLY A 45 3.80 -8.46 1.40
CA GLY A 45 4.20 -9.70 2.06
C GLY A 45 3.33 -10.07 3.28
N ASN A 46 2.70 -9.08 3.91
CA ASN A 46 1.75 -9.27 5.01
C ASN A 46 0.28 -9.15 4.57
N ASN A 47 -0.03 -9.22 3.27
CA ASN A 47 -1.39 -9.09 2.73
C ASN A 47 -2.13 -7.83 3.23
N SER A 48 -1.44 -6.69 3.31
CA SER A 48 -1.95 -5.41 3.84
C SER A 48 -2.34 -5.45 5.32
N LEU A 49 -1.80 -6.40 6.08
CA LEU A 49 -2.06 -6.61 7.52
C LEU A 49 -0.76 -6.57 8.35
N TYR A 50 0.25 -5.82 7.89
CA TYR A 50 1.49 -5.64 8.67
C TYR A 50 1.21 -5.01 10.04
N ASN A 51 0.29 -4.05 10.09
CA ASN A 51 -0.26 -3.47 11.31
C ASN A 51 -1.79 -3.42 11.22
N THR A 52 -2.44 -2.83 12.23
CA THR A 52 -3.89 -2.67 12.24
C THR A 52 -4.36 -1.92 10.99
N PRO A 53 -5.16 -2.55 10.12
CA PRO A 53 -5.68 -1.87 8.93
C PRO A 53 -6.74 -0.83 9.34
N SER A 54 -7.07 0.06 8.41
CA SER A 54 -8.23 0.94 8.56
C SER A 54 -9.50 0.08 8.49
N CYS A 55 -10.04 -0.24 9.67
CA CYS A 55 -11.38 -0.78 9.84
C CYS A 55 -12.24 0.37 10.34
N PHE A 56 -13.22 0.88 9.57
CA PHE A 56 -14.46 1.60 9.94
C PHE A 56 -15.03 2.30 8.70
#